data_AF-X1M5A5-F1
#
_entry.id   AF-X1M5A5-F1
#
_cell.length_a   1.000
_cell.length_b   1.000
_cell.length_c   1.000
_cell.angle_alpha   90.00
_cell.angle_beta   90.00
_cell.angle_gamma   90.00
#
_symmetry.space_group_name_H-M   'P 1'
#
loop_
_entity.id
_entity.type
_entity.pdbx_description
1 polymer ?
#
loop_
_entity_poly.entity_id
_entity_poly.type
_entity_poly.pdbx_seq_one_letter_code
_entity_poly.pdbx_strand_id
1 'polypeptide(L)'
;MYIKIIDPEDNLKQFHTFSLIASDPFSDSEEWIIKAEKLKKKNIIKLNRKSFKEMMERTFFFYQSGKIEDYQNEIPDMIVYYLSVPDTAPEFLTLEKLEAYFKDAEKRLEKVESTIKKQE
;
A
#
# COMPACT_ATOMS: atom_id res chain seq x y z
N MET A 1 5.38 7.03 13.83
CA MET A 1 6.08 7.11 12.54
C MET A 1 5.42 8.19 11.70
N TYR A 2 6.18 8.86 10.83
CA TYR A 2 5.64 9.79 9.84
C TYR A 2 5.95 9.27 8.45
N ILE A 3 4.93 9.21 7.60
CA ILE A 3 5.12 8.98 6.16
C ILE A 3 4.77 10.29 5.47
N LYS A 4 5.68 10.77 4.62
CA LYS A 4 5.51 12.03 3.88
C LYS A 4 5.50 11.73 2.40
N ILE A 5 4.35 11.95 1.76
CA ILE A 5 4.20 11.87 0.31
C ILE A 5 4.41 13.28 -0.24
N ILE A 6 5.32 13.42 -1.19
CA ILE A 6 5.67 14.68 -1.84
C ILE A 6 5.52 14.48 -3.33
N ASP A 7 4.79 15.39 -3.98
CA ASP A 7 4.89 15.58 -5.41
C ASP A 7 5.85 16.76 -5.69
N PRO A 8 7.04 16.49 -6.25
CA PRO A 8 8.06 17.51 -6.46
C PRO A 8 7.77 18.47 -7.62
N GLU A 9 6.96 18.09 -8.62
CA GLU A 9 6.92 18.81 -9.91
C GLU A 9 5.54 19.33 -10.34
N ASP A 10 4.48 19.25 -9.52
CA ASP A 10 3.09 19.49 -9.98
C ASP A 10 2.68 18.56 -11.15
N ASN A 11 3.46 17.47 -11.34
CA ASN A 11 3.17 16.37 -12.25
C ASN A 11 2.03 15.47 -11.73
N LEU A 12 1.50 15.75 -10.53
CA LEU A 12 0.23 15.21 -9.99
C LEU A 12 -1.02 15.48 -10.84
N LYS A 13 -0.89 16.01 -12.06
CA LYS A 13 -2.00 15.91 -13.02
C LYS A 13 -2.38 14.47 -13.32
N GLN A 14 -1.49 13.51 -13.09
CA GLN A 14 -1.82 12.11 -13.29
C GLN A 14 -2.66 11.57 -12.13
N PHE A 15 -2.15 11.56 -10.89
CA PHE A 15 -2.86 10.96 -9.74
C PHE A 15 -3.56 12.00 -8.86
N HIS A 16 -4.84 11.77 -8.58
CA HIS A 16 -5.68 12.72 -7.85
C HIS A 16 -6.05 12.24 -6.45
N THR A 17 -6.07 10.93 -6.21
CA THR A 17 -6.43 10.34 -4.92
C THR A 17 -5.49 9.20 -4.58
N PHE A 18 -5.42 8.88 -3.30
CA PHE A 18 -4.66 7.74 -2.81
C PHE A 18 -5.35 7.06 -1.61
N SER A 19 -5.06 5.77 -1.45
CA SER A 19 -5.50 4.97 -0.30
C SER A 19 -4.28 4.28 0.33
N LEU A 20 -4.45 3.83 1.58
CA LEU A 20 -3.39 3.14 2.32
C LEU A 20 -3.98 1.99 3.12
N ILE A 21 -3.45 0.79 2.89
CA ILE A 21 -3.66 -0.39 3.75
C ILE A 21 -2.41 -0.63 4.59
N ALA A 22 -2.64 -1.00 5.84
CA ALA A 22 -1.68 -1.60 6.74
C ALA A 22 -1.94 -3.10 6.81
N SER A 23 -0.92 -3.94 6.63
CA SER A 23 -1.07 -5.39 6.77
C SER A 23 0.03 -6.01 7.62
N ASP A 24 -0.30 -7.13 8.26
CA ASP A 24 0.65 -8.02 8.90
C ASP A 24 0.97 -9.18 7.93
N PRO A 25 2.21 -9.28 7.43
CA PRO A 25 2.59 -10.30 6.46
C PRO A 25 2.51 -11.74 6.99
N PHE A 26 2.32 -11.92 8.30
CA PHE A 26 2.30 -13.23 8.95
C PHE A 26 0.91 -13.71 9.37
N SER A 27 -0.06 -12.82 9.53
CA SER A 27 -1.38 -13.15 10.10
C SER A 27 -2.57 -12.87 9.18
N ASP A 28 -2.32 -12.54 7.91
CA ASP A 28 -3.34 -12.14 6.92
C ASP A 28 -4.25 -10.98 7.42
N SER A 29 -3.80 -10.24 8.45
CA SER A 29 -4.55 -9.15 9.04
C SER A 29 -4.31 -7.87 8.23
N GLU A 30 -5.39 -7.19 7.85
CA GLU A 30 -5.34 -5.96 7.07
C GLU A 30 -6.24 -4.87 7.69
N GLU A 31 -5.80 -3.62 7.61
CA GLU A 31 -6.52 -2.45 8.09
C GLU A 31 -6.38 -1.28 7.10
N TRP A 32 -7.50 -0.73 6.65
CA TRP A 32 -7.52 0.51 5.88
C TRP A 32 -7.22 1.71 6.77
N ILE A 33 -6.07 2.34 6.53
CA ILE A 33 -5.64 3.55 7.24
C ILE A 33 -6.17 4.81 6.54
N ILE A 34 -6.18 4.82 5.21
CA ILE A 34 -6.67 5.93 4.39
C ILE A 34 -7.53 5.38 3.26
N LYS A 35 -8.70 6.01 3.05
CA LYS A 35 -9.72 5.58 2.09
C LYS A 35 -9.97 6.71 1.08
N ALA A 36 -9.38 6.59 -0.10
CA ALA A 36 -9.52 7.54 -1.22
C ALA A 36 -9.35 9.02 -0.84
N GLU A 37 -8.26 9.35 -0.12
CA GLU A 37 -7.97 10.73 0.23
C GLU A 37 -7.40 11.48 -0.98
N LYS A 38 -7.75 12.76 -1.11
CA LYS A 38 -7.17 13.63 -2.14
C LYS A 38 -5.66 13.75 -1.96
N LEU A 39 -4.93 13.47 -3.04
CA LEU A 39 -3.49 13.69 -3.12
C LEU A 39 -3.23 15.19 -3.29
N LYS A 40 -2.39 15.74 -2.41
CA LYS A 40 -1.99 17.15 -2.39
C LYS A 40 -0.49 17.20 -2.66
N LYS A 41 0.03 18.41 -2.90
CA LYS A 41 1.48 18.66 -3.00
C LYS A 41 2.29 18.07 -1.84
N LYS A 42 1.66 17.98 -0.65
CA LYS A 42 2.22 17.36 0.53
C LYS A 42 1.12 16.71 1.37
N ASN A 43 1.22 15.41 1.58
CA ASN A 43 0.41 14.67 2.56
C ASN A 43 1.35 14.13 3.65
N ILE A 44 1.01 14.37 4.92
CA ILE A 44 1.72 13.80 6.07
C ILE A 44 0.78 12.83 6.77
N ILE A 45 1.17 11.56 6.81
CA ILE A 45 0.45 10.50 7.50
C ILE A 45 1.14 10.26 8.83
N LYS A 46 0.39 10.41 9.93
CA LYS A 46 0.88 10.18 11.28
C LYS A 46 0.40 8.81 11.75
N LEU A 47 1.33 7.89 11.98
CA LEU A 47 1.02 6.53 12.42
C LEU A 47 1.50 6.30 13.85
N ASN A 48 0.70 5.57 14.62
CA ASN A 48 1.08 5.08 15.94
C ASN A 48 2.22 4.05 15.79
N ARG A 49 3.27 4.18 16.62
CA ARG A 49 4.44 3.29 16.60
C ARG A 49 4.08 1.82 16.89
N LYS A 50 3.08 1.58 17.74
CA LYS A 50 2.61 0.23 18.09
C LYS A 50 1.93 -0.43 16.89
N SER A 51 0.94 0.23 16.30
CA SER A 51 0.27 -0.23 15.07
C SER A 51 1.27 -0.44 13.91
N PHE A 52 2.31 0.38 13.84
CA PHE A 52 3.37 0.22 12.85
C PHE A 52 4.26 -1.02 13.09
N LYS A 53 4.44 -1.44 14.34
CA LYS A 53 5.19 -2.65 14.67
C LYS A 53 4.36 -3.93 14.42
N GLU A 54 3.05 -3.84 14.66
CA GLU A 54 2.13 -4.97 14.51
C GLU A 54 1.76 -5.20 13.04
N MET A 55 1.53 -4.13 12.28
CA MET A 55 1.26 -4.17 10.86
C MET A 55 2.49 -3.62 10.12
N MET A 56 3.36 -4.49 9.64
CA MET A 56 4.68 -4.12 9.12
C MET A 56 4.67 -3.72 7.63
N GLU A 57 3.66 -4.15 6.90
CA GLU A 57 3.49 -3.86 5.48
C GLU A 57 2.53 -2.68 5.29
N ARG A 58 2.84 -1.83 4.31
CA ARG A 58 2.05 -0.68 3.90
C ARG A 58 1.91 -0.71 2.39
N THR A 59 0.67 -0.72 1.94
CA THR A 59 0.36 -0.72 0.52
C THR A 59 -0.35 0.58 0.19
N PHE A 60 0.32 1.42 -0.60
CA PHE A 60 -0.24 2.66 -1.10
C PHE A 60 -0.84 2.41 -2.47
N PHE A 61 -2.07 2.88 -2.65
CA PHE A 61 -2.79 2.81 -3.90
C PHE A 61 -2.96 4.23 -4.42
N PHE A 62 -2.55 4.50 -5.65
CA PHE A 62 -2.66 5.79 -6.29
C PHE A 62 -3.57 5.69 -7.50
N TYR A 63 -4.44 6.68 -7.66
CA TYR A 63 -5.47 6.66 -8.68
C TYR A 63 -5.50 7.97 -9.45
N GLN A 64 -5.68 7.87 -10.76
CA GLN A 64 -5.91 8.99 -11.65
C GLN A 64 -7.31 9.55 -11.51
N SER A 65 -8.27 8.79 -10.97
CA SER A 65 -9.60 9.33 -10.70
C SER A 65 -9.61 10.32 -9.52
N GLY A 66 -10.26 11.46 -9.73
CA GLY A 66 -10.48 12.48 -8.69
C GLY A 66 -11.60 12.18 -7.70
N LYS A 67 -12.44 11.18 -8.01
CA LYS A 67 -13.49 10.67 -7.11
C LYS A 67 -13.57 9.17 -7.23
N ILE A 68 -13.46 8.50 -6.09
CA ILE A 68 -13.61 7.07 -5.96
C ILE A 68 -14.74 6.84 -4.97
N GLU A 69 -15.83 6.23 -5.45
CA GLU A 69 -16.98 5.88 -4.61
C GLU A 69 -16.74 4.55 -3.89
N ASP A 70 -16.04 3.62 -4.56
CA ASP A 70 -15.70 2.31 -4.02
C ASP A 70 -14.20 2.01 -4.16
N TYR A 71 -13.44 2.44 -3.16
CA TYR A 71 -11.99 2.27 -3.13
C TYR A 71 -11.52 0.82 -2.96
N GLN A 72 -12.42 -0.11 -2.63
CA GLN A 72 -12.08 -1.53 -2.50
C GLN A 72 -12.09 -2.24 -3.86
N ASN A 73 -12.94 -1.76 -4.78
CA ASN A 73 -13.12 -2.36 -6.10
C ASN A 73 -12.50 -1.53 -7.23
N GLU A 74 -12.05 -0.30 -6.94
CA GLU A 74 -11.32 0.53 -7.92
C GLU A 74 -9.93 -0.04 -8.22
N ILE A 75 -9.59 -0.14 -9.50
CA ILE A 75 -8.26 -0.60 -9.94
C ILE A 75 -7.27 0.57 -9.78
N PRO A 76 -6.22 0.42 -8.96
CA PRO A 76 -5.20 1.44 -8.79
C PRO A 76 -4.32 1.58 -10.03
N ASP A 77 -3.99 2.81 -10.40
CA ASP A 77 -3.06 3.11 -11.50
C ASP A 77 -1.60 2.89 -11.12
N MET A 78 -1.28 3.00 -9.82
CA MET A 78 0.03 2.69 -9.28
C MET A 78 -0.11 2.14 -7.86
N ILE A 79 0.66 1.10 -7.56
CA ILE A 79 0.74 0.53 -6.22
C ILE A 79 2.17 0.63 -5.72
N VAL A 80 2.35 1.08 -4.49
CA VAL A 80 3.66 1.13 -3.82
C VAL A 80 3.63 0.27 -2.56
N TYR A 81 4.51 -0.71 -2.53
CA TYR A 81 4.75 -1.56 -1.37
C TYR A 81 5.86 -0.99 -0.51
N TYR A 82 5.56 -0.83 0.77
CA TYR A 82 6.53 -0.47 1.79
C TYR A 82 6.45 -1.48 2.93
N LEU A 83 7.49 -2.32 3.04
CA LEU A 83 7.66 -3.23 4.16
C LEU A 83 8.71 -2.65 5.11
N SER A 84 8.33 -2.41 6.36
CA SER A 84 9.31 -2.14 7.40
C SER A 84 9.64 -3.42 8.13
N VAL A 85 10.77 -4.00 7.76
CA VAL A 85 11.37 -5.11 8.47
C VAL A 85 12.03 -4.59 9.74
N PRO A 86 11.66 -5.06 10.94
CA PRO A 86 12.45 -4.78 12.13
C PRO A 86 13.78 -5.53 12.06
N ASP A 87 14.87 -4.92 12.55
CA ASP A 87 16.23 -5.52 12.57
C ASP A 87 16.31 -6.91 13.23
N THR A 88 15.26 -7.32 13.96
CA THR A 88 15.14 -8.60 14.65
C THR A 88 14.29 -9.64 13.93
N ALA A 89 13.80 -9.40 12.69
CA ALA A 89 12.95 -10.35 11.95
C ALA A 89 13.79 -11.40 11.20
N PRO A 90 13.83 -12.67 11.66
CA PRO A 90 14.67 -13.71 11.07
C PRO A 90 14.26 -14.07 9.63
N GLU A 91 12.98 -13.84 9.28
CA GLU A 91 12.45 -14.11 7.95
C GLU A 91 12.98 -13.15 6.88
N PHE A 92 13.54 -12.00 7.25
CA PHE A 92 14.01 -10.98 6.32
C PHE A 92 15.51 -10.67 6.44
N LEU A 93 16.27 -11.57 7.08
CA LEU A 93 17.71 -11.41 7.30
C LEU A 93 18.55 -11.47 6.03
N THR A 94 18.01 -11.97 4.92
CA THR A 94 18.73 -12.10 3.65
C THR A 94 17.93 -11.50 2.51
N LEU A 95 18.63 -10.94 1.52
CA LEU A 95 18.03 -10.35 0.33
C LEU A 95 17.14 -11.37 -0.42
N GLU A 96 17.58 -12.63 -0.54
CA GLU A 96 16.81 -13.70 -1.19
C GLU A 96 15.45 -13.94 -0.53
N LYS A 97 15.37 -13.90 0.81
CA LYS A 97 14.10 -14.07 1.52
C LYS A 97 13.19 -12.86 1.34
N LEU A 98 13.77 -11.66 1.31
CA LEU A 98 13.04 -10.43 1.03
C LEU A 98 12.45 -10.44 -0.40
N GLU A 99 13.25 -10.83 -1.39
CA GLU A 99 12.81 -10.97 -2.79
C GLU A 99 11.75 -12.06 -2.95
N ALA A 100 11.89 -13.20 -2.26
CA ALA A 100 10.87 -14.25 -2.26
C ALA A 100 9.53 -13.75 -1.71
N TYR A 101 9.57 -12.99 -0.62
CA TYR A 101 8.38 -12.36 -0.06
C TYR A 101 7.74 -11.38 -1.05
N PHE A 102 8.50 -10.51 -1.71
CA PHE A 102 7.96 -9.58 -2.71
C PHE A 102 7.31 -10.31 -3.90
N LYS A 103 7.93 -11.38 -4.41
CA LYS A 103 7.33 -12.21 -5.47
C LYS A 103 6.02 -12.86 -5.05
N ASP A 104 5.91 -13.31 -3.80
CA ASP A 104 4.67 -13.90 -3.31
C ASP A 104 3.59 -12.84 -3.03
N ALA A 105 3.98 -11.63 -2.60
CA ALA A 105 3.09 -10.49 -2.48
C ALA A 105 2.51 -10.09 -3.85
N GLU A 106 3.32 -10.03 -4.91
CA GLU A 106 2.87 -9.76 -6.28
C GLU A 106 1.81 -10.78 -6.75
N LYS A 107 2.03 -12.08 -6.49
CA LYS A 107 1.06 -13.13 -6.86
C LYS A 107 -0.29 -13.01 -6.16
N ARG A 108 -0.34 -12.46 -4.93
CA ARG A 108 -1.61 -12.22 -4.23
C ARG A 108 -2.46 -11.19 -4.97
N LEU A 109 -1.83 -10.23 -5.65
CA LEU A 109 -2.52 -9.17 -6.41
C LEU A 109 -3.07 -9.67 -7.74
N GLU A 110 -2.28 -10.47 -8.47
CA GLU A 110 -2.77 -11.12 -9.71
C GLU A 110 -4.02 -11.97 -9.42
N LYS A 111 -4.11 -12.53 -8.22
CA LYS A 111 -5.26 -13.31 -7.75
C LYS A 111 -6.49 -12.43 -7.47
N VAL A 112 -6.30 -11.21 -6.98
CA VAL A 112 -7.36 -10.20 -6.80
C VAL A 112 -7.86 -9.71 -8.16
N GLU A 113 -6.96 -9.34 -9.08
CA GLU A 113 -7.31 -8.91 -10.44
C GLU A 113 -8.07 -9.98 -11.24
N SER A 114 -7.66 -11.24 -11.11
CA SER A 114 -8.32 -12.37 -11.79
C SER A 114 -9.65 -12.79 -11.16
N THR A 115 -9.89 -12.42 -9.90
CA THR A 115 -11.19 -12.61 -9.25
C THR A 115 -12.19 -11.54 -9.68
N ILE A 116 -11.74 -10.29 -9.85
CA ILE A 116 -12.56 -9.18 -10.35
C ILE A 116 -12.98 -9.44 -11.80
N LYS A 117 -12.06 -9.88 -12.68
CA LYS A 117 -12.37 -10.20 -14.09
C LYS A 117 -13.31 -11.39 -14.30
N LYS A 118 -13.53 -12.25 -13.30
CA LYS A 118 -14.46 -13.40 -13.40
C LYS A 118 -15.88 -13.07 -12.99
N GLN A 119 -16.12 -11.88 -12.45
CA GLN A 119 -17.45 -11.40 -12.04
C GLN A 119 -18.07 -10.41 -13.04
N GLU A 120 -17.35 -10.07 -14.12
CA GLU A 120 -17.89 -9.44 -15.35
C GLU A 120 -18.42 -10.49 -16.32
#